data_AF-A0A1M5TEX2-F1
#
_entry.id   AF-A0A1M5TEX2-F1
#
_cell.length_a   1.000
_cell.length_b   1.000
_cell.length_c   1.000
_cell.angle_alpha   90.00
_cell.angle_beta   90.00
_cell.angle_gamma   90.00
#
_symmetry.space_group_name_H-M   'P 1'
#
loop_
_entity.id
_entity.type
_entity.pdbx_description
1 polymer ?
#
loop_
_entity_poly.entity_id
_entity_poly.type
_entity_poly.pdbx_seq_one_letter_code
_entity_poly.pdbx_strand_id
1 'polypeptide(L)'
;MRVLSSAAAALAVLGLLGFSSNGAKADYVLTSQLNIDGCSSSAPCSGTTPANFGQVKISQTSVGTDVVFDVTLNSGDFFQTSKGHDAFTFTPNFSFTSYSSIPSGFTALSGNALPVTNNPFGTFTQGLDFAGPNGAVTELKFDLVVGSTFDLSALGIGNFGESTAPPNGFITAFFSADVQGFQGNTGVVGADNLVHPPSGVGSVPEPSTWAMMILGFFGVGFMAYRRKSQTSLRFA
;
A
#
# COMPACT_ATOMS: atom_id res chain seq x y z
N MET A 1 55.85 -43.31 37.82
CA MET A 1 55.84 -42.15 36.90
C MET A 1 54.39 -41.75 36.66
N ARG A 2 54.05 -40.48 37.02
CA ARG A 2 52.90 -39.63 36.60
C ARG A 2 51.47 -40.17 36.94
N VAL A 3 50.85 -39.82 38.07
CA VAL A 3 50.22 -38.54 38.52
C VAL A 3 48.99 -38.11 37.69
N LEU A 4 47.91 -37.87 38.45
CA LEU A 4 46.51 -37.54 38.15
C LEU A 4 46.23 -36.34 37.23
N SER A 5 44.94 -36.26 36.86
CA SER A 5 44.04 -35.07 36.89
C SER A 5 43.64 -34.36 35.58
N SER A 6 42.33 -34.44 35.33
CA SER A 6 41.38 -33.36 35.04
C SER A 6 41.80 -32.18 34.15
N ALA A 7 41.25 -32.12 32.94
CA ALA A 7 40.95 -30.91 32.15
C ALA A 7 40.16 -31.36 30.90
N ALA A 8 39.09 -30.75 30.41
CA ALA A 8 38.44 -29.49 30.74
C ALA A 8 36.96 -29.61 30.32
N ALA A 9 36.08 -29.05 31.15
CA ALA A 9 34.72 -28.72 30.76
C ALA A 9 34.78 -27.74 29.57
N ALA A 10 34.26 -28.14 28.41
CA ALA A 10 34.04 -27.23 27.31
C ALA A 10 32.85 -26.33 27.68
N LEU A 11 33.21 -25.14 28.16
CA LEU A 11 32.34 -24.03 28.53
C LEU A 11 31.39 -23.71 27.37
N ALA A 12 30.09 -23.92 27.59
CA ALA A 12 29.03 -23.43 26.71
C ALA A 12 29.02 -21.90 26.79
N VAL A 13 29.77 -21.25 25.89
CA VAL A 13 29.63 -19.81 25.67
C VAL A 13 28.31 -19.62 24.93
N LEU A 14 27.25 -19.36 25.69
CA LEU A 14 26.02 -18.77 25.19
C LEU A 14 26.39 -17.43 24.53
N GLY A 15 26.49 -17.45 23.20
CA GLY A 15 26.37 -16.24 22.41
C GLY A 15 24.93 -15.76 22.51
N LEU A 16 24.62 -14.95 23.53
CA LEU A 16 23.48 -14.04 23.47
C LEU A 16 23.78 -13.01 22.37
N LEU A 17 23.54 -13.40 21.12
CA LEU A 17 23.28 -12.42 20.07
C LEU A 17 21.99 -11.72 20.47
N GLY A 18 22.13 -10.50 20.98
CA GLY A 18 21.02 -9.59 21.22
C GLY A 18 20.37 -9.27 19.88
N PHE A 19 19.43 -10.11 19.46
CA PHE A 19 18.47 -9.74 18.43
C PHE A 19 17.59 -8.65 19.03
N SER A 20 17.96 -7.38 18.84
CA SER A 20 17.01 -6.29 19.03
C SER A 20 15.89 -6.54 18.03
N SER A 21 14.75 -7.03 18.51
CA SER A 21 13.52 -7.08 17.72
C SER A 21 13.05 -5.64 17.51
N ASN A 22 13.66 -4.96 16.57
CA ASN A 22 13.02 -3.81 15.94
C ASN A 22 11.83 -4.42 15.20
N GLY A 23 10.67 -4.49 15.87
CA GLY A 23 9.45 -4.93 15.23
C GLY A 23 9.26 -4.07 14.01
N ALA A 24 9.38 -4.67 12.82
CA ALA A 24 9.05 -3.98 11.59
C ALA A 24 7.58 -3.55 11.71
N LYS A 25 7.34 -2.24 11.86
CA LYS A 25 5.98 -1.73 11.77
C LYS A 25 5.55 -1.91 10.32
N ALA A 26 4.45 -2.61 10.12
CA ALA A 26 3.88 -2.77 8.79
C ALA A 26 3.43 -1.40 8.27
N ASP A 27 3.72 -1.14 6.99
CA ASP A 27 3.18 0.01 6.25
C ASP A 27 1.66 0.00 6.34
N TYR A 28 1.06 1.15 6.65
CA TYR A 28 -0.39 1.28 6.66
C TYR A 28 -0.86 1.65 5.25
N VAL A 29 -1.62 0.76 4.63
CA VAL A 29 -2.04 0.89 3.23
C VAL A 29 -3.56 0.99 3.14
N LEU A 30 -4.04 1.92 2.32
CA LEU A 30 -5.41 1.99 1.84
C LEU A 30 -5.41 1.77 0.31
N THR A 31 -6.46 1.15 -0.19
CA THR A 31 -6.62 0.89 -1.63
C THR A 31 -8.04 1.18 -2.08
N SER A 32 -8.18 1.69 -3.29
CA SER A 32 -9.46 1.88 -3.97
C SER A 32 -9.32 1.49 -5.44
N GLN A 33 -10.38 0.95 -6.04
CA GLN A 33 -10.41 0.63 -7.46
C GLN A 33 -11.06 1.78 -8.22
N LEU A 34 -10.46 2.19 -9.34
CA LEU A 34 -11.10 3.08 -10.31
C LEU A 34 -12.05 2.22 -11.15
N ASN A 35 -13.28 2.03 -10.68
CA ASN A 35 -14.24 1.08 -11.23
C ASN A 35 -15.57 1.72 -11.66
N ILE A 36 -15.70 3.05 -11.52
CA ILE A 36 -16.89 3.77 -11.96
C ILE A 36 -16.57 4.53 -13.22
N ASP A 37 -17.37 4.27 -14.25
CA ASP A 37 -17.26 4.94 -15.53
C ASP A 37 -18.09 6.23 -15.53
N GLY A 38 -17.43 7.37 -15.74
CA GLY A 38 -18.05 8.68 -15.92
C GLY A 38 -17.92 9.22 -17.34
N CYS A 39 -17.54 8.39 -18.31
CA CYS A 39 -17.27 8.83 -19.67
C CYS A 39 -18.53 9.23 -20.44
N SER A 40 -18.38 10.27 -21.26
CA SER A 40 -19.50 10.94 -21.95
C SER A 40 -20.01 10.21 -23.20
N SER A 41 -19.34 9.13 -23.62
CA SER A 41 -19.75 8.31 -24.77
C SER A 41 -20.75 7.22 -24.39
N SER A 42 -21.55 6.77 -25.37
CA SER A 42 -22.46 5.62 -25.23
C SER A 42 -21.74 4.27 -24.99
N ALA A 43 -20.41 4.27 -25.03
CA ALA A 43 -19.54 3.13 -24.74
C ALA A 43 -18.59 3.49 -23.58
N PRO A 44 -18.23 2.50 -22.74
CA PRO A 44 -17.36 2.74 -21.61
C PRO A 44 -15.96 3.17 -22.05
N CYS A 45 -15.26 3.95 -21.23
CA CYS A 45 -13.90 4.38 -21.56
C CYS A 45 -12.95 3.19 -21.78
N SER A 46 -13.09 2.15 -20.97
CA SER A 46 -12.27 0.93 -21.01
C SER A 46 -12.60 0.01 -22.19
N GLY A 47 -13.69 0.28 -22.91
CA GLY A 47 -14.23 -0.61 -23.95
C GLY A 47 -14.76 -1.95 -23.42
N THR A 48 -14.78 -2.19 -22.10
CA THR A 48 -15.17 -3.47 -21.47
C THR A 48 -16.09 -3.26 -20.27
N THR A 49 -16.93 -4.26 -19.96
CA THR A 49 -17.80 -4.27 -18.78
C THR A 49 -17.56 -5.54 -17.94
N PRO A 50 -17.46 -5.46 -16.59
CA PRO A 50 -17.48 -4.25 -15.77
C PRO A 50 -16.24 -3.38 -15.95
N ALA A 51 -16.42 -2.06 -15.85
CA ALA A 51 -15.34 -1.10 -16.05
C ALA A 51 -14.34 -1.17 -14.88
N ASN A 52 -13.06 -1.31 -15.21
CA ASN A 52 -11.95 -1.23 -14.27
C ASN A 52 -10.80 -0.54 -14.98
N PHE A 53 -10.41 0.62 -14.46
CA PHE A 53 -9.42 1.51 -15.05
C PHE A 53 -8.10 1.48 -14.30
N GLY A 54 -8.05 0.86 -13.13
CA GLY A 54 -6.85 0.81 -12.30
C GLY A 54 -7.14 0.86 -10.80
N GLN A 55 -6.10 1.17 -10.05
CA GLN A 55 -6.12 1.23 -8.59
C GLN A 55 -5.44 2.51 -8.08
N VAL A 56 -6.01 3.07 -7.02
CA VAL A 56 -5.37 4.04 -6.15
C VAL A 56 -4.88 3.31 -4.91
N LYS A 57 -3.59 3.40 -4.62
CA LYS A 57 -2.98 2.94 -3.37
C LYS A 57 -2.43 4.13 -2.62
N ILE A 58 -2.71 4.17 -1.32
CA ILE A 58 -2.24 5.21 -0.42
C ILE A 58 -1.52 4.52 0.73
N SER A 59 -0.32 4.97 1.06
CA SER A 59 0.50 4.32 2.09
C SER A 59 1.22 5.31 2.99
N GLN A 60 1.43 4.90 4.24
CA GLN A 60 2.32 5.61 5.16
C GLN A 60 3.16 4.60 5.95
N THR A 61 4.47 4.67 5.74
CA THR A 61 5.42 3.71 6.31
C THR A 61 5.59 3.84 7.82
N SER A 62 5.45 5.05 8.36
CA SER A 62 5.51 5.34 9.80
C SER A 62 4.88 6.69 10.11
N VAL A 63 4.47 6.90 11.36
CA VAL A 63 3.95 8.20 11.82
C VAL A 63 4.92 9.32 11.47
N GLY A 64 4.39 10.38 10.86
CA GLY A 64 5.15 11.54 10.45
C GLY A 64 5.93 11.39 9.15
N THR A 65 5.95 10.22 8.50
CA THR A 65 6.45 10.11 7.13
C THR A 65 5.39 10.60 6.15
N ASP A 66 5.83 11.01 4.96
CA ASP A 66 4.95 11.43 3.89
C ASP A 66 3.89 10.35 3.56
N VAL A 67 2.71 10.82 3.16
CA VAL A 67 1.64 9.96 2.65
C VAL A 67 1.85 9.78 1.16
N VAL A 68 2.16 8.55 0.75
CA VAL A 68 2.48 8.23 -0.64
C VAL A 68 1.19 7.83 -1.37
N PHE A 69 0.92 8.49 -2.48
CA PHE A 69 -0.07 8.09 -3.47
C PHE A 69 0.61 7.33 -4.60
N ASP A 70 0.02 6.22 -4.99
CA ASP A 70 0.41 5.39 -6.12
C ASP A 70 -0.86 5.05 -6.90
N VAL A 71 -1.06 5.75 -8.01
CA VAL A 71 -2.20 5.56 -8.91
C VAL A 71 -1.70 4.84 -10.14
N THR A 72 -2.16 3.62 -10.34
CA THR A 72 -1.79 2.78 -11.48
C THR A 72 -3.03 2.50 -12.32
N LEU A 73 -2.99 2.90 -13.58
CA LEU A 73 -4.01 2.59 -14.58
C LEU A 73 -3.75 1.21 -15.20
N ASN A 74 -4.82 0.56 -15.64
CA ASN A 74 -4.74 -0.74 -16.31
C ASN A 74 -4.09 -0.62 -17.69
N SER A 75 -3.58 -1.74 -18.20
CA SER A 75 -2.98 -1.79 -19.53
C SER A 75 -3.98 -1.33 -20.61
N GLY A 76 -3.63 -0.26 -21.33
CA GLY A 76 -4.45 0.33 -22.37
C GLY A 76 -5.23 1.57 -21.93
N ASP A 77 -5.23 1.88 -20.63
CA ASP A 77 -5.75 3.12 -20.07
C ASP A 77 -4.58 4.05 -19.71
N PHE A 78 -4.73 5.34 -20.00
CA PHE A 78 -3.69 6.35 -19.80
C PHE A 78 -4.28 7.60 -19.15
N PHE A 79 -3.47 8.36 -18.43
CA PHE A 79 -3.88 9.70 -18.01
C PHE A 79 -4.08 10.58 -19.25
N GLN A 80 -5.24 11.22 -19.31
CA GLN A 80 -5.59 12.12 -20.41
C GLN A 80 -4.93 13.48 -20.18
N THR A 81 -4.43 14.10 -21.26
CA THR A 81 -3.97 15.50 -21.21
C THR A 81 -5.14 16.40 -20.82
N SER A 82 -4.99 17.18 -19.74
CA SER A 82 -6.03 18.02 -19.17
C SER A 82 -6.69 18.93 -20.21
N LYS A 83 -8.01 18.78 -20.40
CA LYS A 83 -8.85 19.58 -21.32
C LYS A 83 -10.18 19.97 -20.67
N GLY A 84 -10.13 20.44 -19.43
CA GLY A 84 -11.32 20.78 -18.62
C GLY A 84 -11.65 19.75 -17.54
N HIS A 85 -10.84 18.70 -17.43
CA HIS A 85 -10.81 17.72 -16.37
C HIS A 85 -9.37 17.58 -15.87
N ASP A 86 -9.23 17.24 -14.60
CA ASP A 86 -7.93 17.07 -13.95
C ASP A 86 -7.54 15.59 -13.96
N ALA A 87 -6.24 15.34 -14.11
CA ALA A 87 -5.71 13.99 -14.25
C ALA A 87 -5.95 13.12 -13.01
N PHE A 88 -5.91 13.72 -11.81
CA PHE A 88 -6.26 13.02 -10.58
C PHE A 88 -6.79 14.00 -9.53
N THR A 89 -7.89 13.65 -8.85
CA THR A 89 -8.50 14.49 -7.81
C THR A 89 -8.86 13.69 -6.56
N PHE A 90 -8.82 14.35 -5.41
CA PHE A 90 -9.06 13.74 -4.10
C PHE A 90 -9.41 14.80 -3.04
N THR A 91 -9.98 14.37 -1.91
CA THR A 91 -10.35 15.26 -0.79
C THR A 91 -9.74 14.73 0.51
N PRO A 92 -8.56 15.23 0.96
CA PRO A 92 -8.03 14.85 2.25
C PRO A 92 -8.79 15.56 3.39
N ASN A 93 -9.07 14.83 4.48
CA ASN A 93 -9.61 15.36 5.73
C ASN A 93 -8.50 15.69 6.76
N PHE A 94 -7.29 15.90 6.26
CA PHE A 94 -6.11 16.26 7.04
C PHE A 94 -5.30 17.32 6.30
N SER A 95 -4.49 18.05 7.06
CA SER A 95 -3.59 19.07 6.51
C SER A 95 -2.26 18.45 6.10
N PHE A 96 -1.74 18.89 4.96
CA PHE A 96 -0.38 18.61 4.50
C PHE A 96 0.26 19.93 4.01
N THR A 97 1.59 19.99 3.95
CA THR A 97 2.34 21.23 3.66
C THR A 97 2.64 21.42 2.18
N SER A 98 2.96 20.34 1.47
CA SER A 98 3.32 20.39 0.05
C SER A 98 3.19 19.02 -0.59
N TYR A 99 3.19 19.01 -1.92
CA TYR A 99 3.45 17.82 -2.71
C TYR A 99 4.96 17.64 -2.92
N SER A 100 5.41 16.40 -3.02
CA SER A 100 6.77 16.03 -3.45
C SER A 100 6.71 14.88 -4.44
N SER A 101 7.84 14.62 -5.12
CA SER A 101 7.99 13.49 -6.04
C SER A 101 7.00 13.50 -7.23
N ILE A 102 6.42 14.65 -7.60
CA ILE A 102 5.49 14.74 -8.74
C ILE A 102 6.22 14.36 -10.05
N PRO A 103 5.71 13.39 -10.84
CA PRO A 103 6.33 12.97 -12.08
C PRO A 103 6.25 14.03 -13.18
N SER A 104 7.11 13.92 -14.20
CA SER A 104 7.09 14.82 -15.35
C SER A 104 5.73 14.80 -16.07
N GLY A 105 5.28 15.97 -16.50
CA GLY A 105 3.96 16.15 -17.13
C GLY A 105 2.84 16.42 -16.14
N PHE A 106 3.00 16.09 -14.86
CA PHE A 106 2.01 16.40 -13.83
C PHE A 106 2.33 17.70 -13.10
N THR A 107 1.30 18.43 -12.69
CA THR A 107 1.43 19.63 -11.86
C THR A 107 0.31 19.65 -10.81
N ALA A 108 0.68 19.84 -9.55
CA ALA A 108 -0.31 20.02 -8.50
C ALA A 108 -1.02 21.37 -8.62
N LEU A 109 -2.33 21.35 -8.48
CA LEU A 109 -3.16 22.56 -8.49
C LEU A 109 -3.05 23.29 -7.14
N SER A 110 -3.18 24.62 -7.17
CA SER A 110 -3.08 25.46 -5.98
C SER A 110 -3.82 26.79 -6.12
N GLY A 111 -4.05 27.45 -4.99
CA GLY A 111 -4.69 28.77 -4.96
C GLY A 111 -6.09 28.75 -5.57
N ASN A 112 -6.33 29.66 -6.53
CA ASN A 112 -7.64 29.83 -7.17
C ASN A 112 -8.03 28.70 -8.13
N ALA A 113 -7.14 27.74 -8.40
CA ALA A 113 -7.47 26.53 -9.16
C ALA A 113 -8.20 25.48 -8.30
N LEU A 114 -8.25 25.65 -6.98
CA LEU A 114 -8.94 24.77 -6.05
C LEU A 114 -10.15 25.48 -5.40
N PRO A 115 -11.22 24.76 -5.03
CA PRO A 115 -11.45 23.34 -5.29
C PRO A 115 -11.74 23.08 -6.78
N VAL A 116 -11.53 21.85 -7.23
CA VAL A 116 -11.76 21.45 -8.62
C VAL A 116 -13.03 20.65 -8.77
N THR A 117 -13.73 20.83 -9.88
CA THR A 117 -14.90 20.03 -10.23
C THR A 117 -14.55 19.10 -11.37
N ASN A 118 -14.46 17.80 -11.06
CA ASN A 118 -14.16 16.76 -12.03
C ASN A 118 -15.44 15.99 -12.35
N ASN A 119 -16.24 16.55 -13.25
CA ASN A 119 -17.51 15.93 -13.64
C ASN A 119 -17.29 14.57 -14.32
N PRO A 120 -18.11 13.56 -14.02
CA PRO A 120 -19.40 13.67 -13.33
C PRO A 120 -19.35 13.42 -11.81
N PHE A 121 -18.18 13.25 -11.20
CA PHE A 121 -18.06 12.92 -9.78
C PHE A 121 -18.15 14.13 -8.84
N GLY A 122 -18.21 15.34 -9.37
CA GLY A 122 -18.40 16.56 -8.60
C GLY A 122 -17.10 17.20 -8.15
N THR A 123 -17.12 17.84 -6.97
CA THR A 123 -16.06 18.73 -6.49
C THR A 123 -15.15 18.06 -5.47
N PHE A 124 -13.85 18.24 -5.66
CA PHE A 124 -12.75 17.76 -4.82
C PHE A 124 -11.92 18.94 -4.32
N THR A 125 -11.32 18.83 -3.14
CA THR A 125 -10.51 19.92 -2.59
C THR A 125 -9.11 19.98 -3.17
N GLN A 126 -8.60 18.87 -3.70
CA GLN A 126 -7.26 18.75 -4.27
C GLN A 126 -7.30 18.12 -5.67
N GLY A 127 -6.32 18.48 -6.50
CA GLY A 127 -6.16 17.91 -7.83
C GLY A 127 -4.74 18.07 -8.40
N LEU A 128 -4.42 17.22 -9.37
CA LEU A 128 -3.25 17.31 -10.22
C LEU A 128 -3.67 17.34 -11.68
N ASP A 129 -3.07 18.24 -12.44
CA ASP A 129 -3.20 18.34 -13.89
C ASP A 129 -2.15 17.50 -14.60
N PHE A 130 -2.45 17.03 -15.80
CA PHE A 130 -1.48 16.39 -16.70
C PHE A 130 -1.40 17.15 -18.03
N ALA A 131 -0.24 17.75 -18.29
CA ALA A 131 0.07 18.48 -19.52
C ALA A 131 0.97 17.68 -20.48
N GLY A 132 1.21 16.39 -20.19
CA GLY A 132 1.99 15.51 -21.06
C GLY A 132 1.20 15.01 -22.27
N PRO A 133 1.83 14.23 -23.17
CA PRO A 133 1.16 13.67 -24.34
C PRO A 133 0.16 12.57 -23.95
N ASN A 134 -0.99 12.54 -24.65
CA ASN A 134 -1.97 11.47 -24.54
C ASN A 134 -1.34 10.09 -24.85
N GLY A 135 -1.85 9.05 -24.20
CA GLY A 135 -1.45 7.67 -24.45
C GLY A 135 -0.04 7.31 -23.95
N ALA A 136 0.55 8.12 -23.06
CA ALA A 136 1.95 7.97 -22.67
C ALA A 136 2.17 7.51 -21.22
N VAL A 137 1.26 7.84 -20.31
CA VAL A 137 1.48 7.62 -18.86
C VAL A 137 0.34 6.83 -18.26
N THR A 138 0.69 5.76 -17.55
CA THR A 138 -0.24 4.87 -16.85
C THR A 138 -0.05 4.90 -15.33
N GLU A 139 0.98 5.58 -14.83
CA GLU A 139 1.32 5.63 -13.41
C GLU A 139 1.50 7.08 -12.96
N LEU A 140 0.86 7.43 -11.85
CA LEU A 140 1.02 8.68 -11.14
C LEU A 140 1.38 8.37 -9.69
N LYS A 141 2.62 8.64 -9.32
CA LYS A 141 3.13 8.50 -7.96
C LYS A 141 3.61 9.82 -7.42
N PHE A 142 3.12 10.22 -6.26
CA PHE A 142 3.51 11.47 -5.60
C PHE A 142 3.33 11.34 -4.09
N ASP A 143 3.97 12.22 -3.33
CA ASP A 143 3.86 12.20 -1.87
C ASP A 143 3.22 13.50 -1.36
N LEU A 144 2.45 13.37 -0.27
CA LEU A 144 1.96 14.49 0.52
C LEU A 144 2.84 14.64 1.75
N VAL A 145 3.53 15.77 1.85
CA VAL A 145 4.39 16.09 2.99
C VAL A 145 3.52 16.48 4.18
N VAL A 146 3.50 15.64 5.21
CA VAL A 146 2.66 15.80 6.40
C VAL A 146 3.48 16.21 7.63
N GLY A 147 2.78 16.61 8.71
CA GLY A 147 3.44 16.90 9.97
C GLY A 147 4.02 15.65 10.64
N SER A 148 5.09 15.81 11.43
CA SER A 148 5.81 14.72 12.12
C SER A 148 4.97 13.84 13.06
N THR A 149 3.76 14.26 13.40
CA THR A 149 2.83 13.51 14.26
C THR A 149 1.64 12.92 13.49
N PHE A 150 1.55 13.13 12.18
CA PHE A 150 0.44 12.63 11.38
C PHE A 150 0.52 11.11 11.25
N ASP A 151 -0.59 10.43 11.55
CA ASP A 151 -0.72 8.98 11.50
C ASP A 151 -1.94 8.61 10.64
N LEU A 152 -1.69 8.11 9.44
CA LEU A 152 -2.71 7.64 8.50
C LEU A 152 -3.54 6.50 9.12
N SER A 153 -2.94 5.67 9.98
CA SER A 153 -3.63 4.55 10.60
C SER A 153 -4.64 4.98 11.69
N ALA A 154 -4.51 6.19 12.23
CA ALA A 154 -5.36 6.67 13.32
C ALA A 154 -6.83 6.85 12.90
N LEU A 155 -7.08 7.32 11.66
CA LEU A 155 -8.42 7.46 11.09
C LEU A 155 -8.69 6.49 9.93
N GLY A 156 -7.66 5.83 9.40
CA GLY A 156 -7.77 4.93 8.25
C GLY A 156 -8.45 5.60 7.07
N ILE A 157 -9.56 5.02 6.61
CA ILE A 157 -10.37 5.56 5.51
C ILE A 157 -10.90 6.98 5.80
N GLY A 158 -11.10 7.35 7.07
CA GLY A 158 -11.62 8.67 7.47
C GLY A 158 -10.68 9.84 7.16
N ASN A 159 -9.43 9.56 6.80
CA ASN A 159 -8.49 10.57 6.30
C ASN A 159 -8.88 11.12 4.92
N PHE A 160 -9.81 10.47 4.20
CA PHE A 160 -10.26 10.91 2.89
C PHE A 160 -11.78 11.09 2.91
N GLY A 161 -12.22 12.23 2.37
CA GLY A 161 -13.62 12.52 2.12
C GLY A 161 -14.00 12.14 0.70
N GLU A 162 -15.28 11.84 0.50
CA GLU A 162 -15.83 11.75 -0.84
C GLU A 162 -16.01 13.14 -1.46
N SER A 163 -16.15 13.17 -2.78
CA SER A 163 -16.52 14.36 -3.54
C SER A 163 -17.88 14.93 -3.13
N THR A 164 -18.13 16.18 -3.51
CA THR A 164 -19.38 16.87 -3.22
C THR A 164 -20.08 17.35 -4.49
N ALA A 165 -21.40 17.54 -4.42
CA ALA A 165 -22.20 18.07 -5.54
C ALA A 165 -22.03 17.36 -6.90
N PRO A 166 -22.06 16.01 -6.97
CA PRO A 166 -22.07 15.33 -8.27
C PRO A 166 -23.32 15.73 -9.08
N PRO A 167 -23.17 16.17 -10.33
CA PRO A 167 -24.31 16.53 -11.17
C PRO A 167 -25.16 15.32 -11.55
N ASN A 168 -26.42 15.57 -11.90
CA ASN A 168 -27.31 14.63 -12.59
C ASN A 168 -27.52 13.26 -11.89
N GLY A 169 -27.41 13.23 -10.56
CA GLY A 169 -27.64 12.01 -9.78
C GLY A 169 -26.51 10.98 -9.85
N PHE A 170 -25.31 11.39 -10.29
CA PHE A 170 -24.11 10.58 -10.13
C PHE A 170 -23.78 10.36 -8.65
N ILE A 171 -23.11 9.25 -8.38
CA ILE A 171 -22.59 8.96 -7.04
C ILE A 171 -21.34 9.79 -6.76
N THR A 172 -21.07 10.00 -5.48
CA THR A 172 -19.83 10.57 -4.98
C THR A 172 -18.68 9.56 -5.13
N ALA A 173 -17.45 10.06 -5.10
CA ALA A 173 -16.24 9.24 -5.20
C ALA A 173 -15.15 9.76 -4.27
N PHE A 174 -14.34 8.88 -3.68
CA PHE A 174 -13.14 9.24 -2.92
C PHE A 174 -12.05 9.83 -3.83
N PHE A 175 -11.92 9.27 -5.04
CA PHE A 175 -10.94 9.68 -6.03
C PHE A 175 -11.56 9.72 -7.41
N SER A 176 -11.03 10.57 -8.28
CA SER A 176 -11.30 10.49 -9.71
C SER A 176 -10.05 10.72 -10.54
N ALA A 177 -10.04 10.22 -11.76
CA ALA A 177 -8.96 10.40 -12.72
C ALA A 177 -9.53 10.68 -14.11
N ASP A 178 -9.00 11.65 -14.84
CA ASP A 178 -9.31 11.81 -16.27
C ASP A 178 -8.43 10.87 -17.10
N VAL A 179 -9.08 9.96 -17.82
CA VAL A 179 -8.40 8.87 -18.52
C VAL A 179 -8.73 8.86 -20.01
N GLN A 180 -7.80 8.32 -20.77
CA GLN A 180 -7.98 7.87 -22.14
C GLN A 180 -7.91 6.36 -22.16
N GLY A 181 -8.99 5.70 -22.58
CA GLY A 181 -8.96 4.26 -22.80
C GLY A 181 -8.41 3.87 -24.17
N PHE A 182 -8.21 2.57 -24.37
CA PHE A 182 -7.53 1.98 -25.53
C PHE A 182 -8.15 2.35 -26.89
N GLN A 183 -9.45 2.62 -26.91
CA GLN A 183 -10.21 3.00 -28.12
C GLN A 183 -10.17 4.51 -28.40
N GLY A 184 -9.39 5.29 -27.62
CA GLY A 184 -9.32 6.74 -27.70
C GLY A 184 -10.49 7.47 -27.02
N ASN A 185 -11.41 6.74 -26.40
CA ASN A 185 -12.47 7.32 -25.57
C ASN A 185 -11.85 7.99 -24.35
N THR A 186 -12.36 9.16 -23.98
CA THR A 186 -11.83 9.94 -22.87
C THR A 186 -12.93 10.29 -21.89
N GLY A 187 -12.56 10.40 -20.62
CA GLY A 187 -13.44 10.94 -19.60
C GLY A 187 -12.98 10.57 -18.20
N VAL A 188 -13.73 11.08 -17.24
CA VAL A 188 -13.40 10.92 -15.83
C VAL A 188 -13.91 9.57 -15.34
N VAL A 189 -13.07 8.88 -14.58
CA VAL A 189 -13.40 7.63 -13.89
C VAL A 189 -13.25 7.81 -12.39
N GLY A 190 -14.04 7.06 -11.62
CA GLY A 190 -14.20 7.27 -10.18
C GLY A 190 -13.96 6.02 -9.36
N ALA A 191 -13.73 6.26 -8.07
CA ALA A 191 -13.52 5.26 -7.02
C ALA A 191 -14.49 5.54 -5.86
N ASP A 192 -15.52 4.72 -5.67
CA ASP A 192 -16.52 4.88 -4.58
C ASP A 192 -16.16 4.13 -3.29
N ASN A 193 -15.22 3.19 -3.35
CA ASN A 193 -14.90 2.35 -2.21
C ASN A 193 -13.42 2.43 -1.84
N LEU A 194 -13.14 2.90 -0.64
CA LEU A 194 -11.80 2.94 -0.05
C LEU A 194 -11.71 1.90 1.06
N VAL A 195 -10.73 0.99 0.96
CA VAL A 195 -10.59 -0.14 1.88
C VAL A 195 -9.16 -0.20 2.41
N HIS A 196 -9.00 -0.53 3.69
CA HIS A 196 -7.74 -1.02 4.23
C HIS A 196 -7.66 -2.53 3.98
N PRO A 197 -6.89 -3.02 2.99
CA PRO A 197 -6.76 -4.45 2.79
C PRO A 197 -6.14 -5.08 4.04
N PRO A 198 -6.61 -6.27 4.47
CA PRO A 198 -5.95 -6.99 5.56
C PRO A 198 -4.49 -7.15 5.18
N SER A 199 -3.58 -6.75 6.08
CA SER A 199 -2.14 -6.79 5.86
C SER A 199 -1.74 -8.21 5.42
N GLY A 200 -1.43 -8.37 4.12
CA GLY A 200 -1.21 -9.66 3.46
C GLY A 200 0.03 -10.44 3.91
N VAL A 201 0.68 -10.01 4.98
CA VAL A 201 1.63 -10.85 5.73
C VAL A 201 0.82 -11.59 6.78
N GLY A 202 0.32 -12.78 6.43
CA GLY A 202 -0.07 -13.75 7.44
C GLY A 202 1.07 -13.79 8.47
N SER A 203 0.75 -13.47 9.73
CA SER A 203 1.72 -13.17 10.78
C SER A 203 2.91 -14.11 10.67
N VAL A 204 4.04 -13.59 10.17
CA VAL A 204 5.27 -14.38 10.17
C VAL A 204 5.51 -14.72 11.62
N PRO A 205 5.56 -16.00 12.01
CA PRO A 205 5.79 -16.35 13.39
C PRO A 205 7.05 -15.63 13.83
N GLU A 206 6.99 -14.94 14.96
CA GLU A 206 8.14 -14.18 15.46
C GLU A 206 9.38 -15.10 15.48
N PRO A 207 10.61 -14.59 15.32
CA PRO A 207 11.82 -15.41 15.41
C PRO A 207 11.88 -16.29 16.67
N SER A 208 11.24 -15.85 17.77
CA SER A 208 11.02 -16.62 19.00
C SER A 208 10.13 -17.86 18.80
N THR A 209 9.11 -17.77 17.95
CA THR A 209 8.24 -18.89 17.59
C THR A 209 9.00 -19.93 16.77
N TRP A 210 9.84 -19.48 15.83
CA TRP A 210 10.75 -20.38 15.10
C TRP A 210 11.75 -21.04 16.04
N ALA A 211 12.36 -20.25 16.95
CA ALA A 211 13.28 -20.76 17.94
C ALA A 211 12.62 -21.81 18.85
N MET A 212 11.38 -21.57 19.30
CA MET A 212 10.64 -22.53 20.10
C MET A 212 10.27 -23.80 19.33
N MET A 213 9.89 -23.69 18.05
CA MET A 213 9.67 -24.87 17.21
C MET A 213 10.96 -25.67 17.04
N ILE A 214 12.07 -25.01 16.69
CA ILE A 214 13.37 -25.66 16.51
C ILE A 214 13.82 -26.31 17.82
N LEU A 215 13.74 -25.62 18.95
CA LEU A 215 14.08 -26.17 20.27
C LEU A 215 13.18 -27.35 20.66
N GLY A 216 11.89 -27.27 20.37
CA GLY A 216 10.94 -28.37 20.58
C GLY A 216 11.33 -29.63 19.80
N PHE A 217 11.59 -29.49 18.50
CA PHE A 217 12.04 -30.59 17.64
C PHE A 217 13.42 -31.13 18.06
N PHE A 218 14.35 -30.24 18.44
CA PHE A 218 15.67 -30.63 18.93
C PHE A 218 15.59 -31.42 20.24
N GLY A 219 14.71 -31.00 21.15
CA GLY A 219 14.46 -31.69 22.42
C GLY A 219 13.90 -33.10 22.23
N VAL A 220 12.94 -33.28 21.32
CA VAL A 220 12.38 -34.60 21.00
C VAL A 220 13.43 -35.50 20.33
N GLY A 221 14.18 -34.97 19.36
CA GLY A 221 15.27 -35.70 18.70
C GLY A 221 16.36 -36.15 19.70
N PHE A 222 16.73 -35.30 20.65
CA PHE A 222 17.69 -35.62 21.69
C PHE A 222 17.21 -36.72 22.64
N MET A 223 15.94 -36.68 23.07
CA MET A 223 15.37 -37.73 23.93
C MET A 223 15.33 -39.11 23.23
N ALA A 224 15.02 -39.14 21.93
CA ALA A 224 15.05 -40.36 21.13
C ALA A 224 16.48 -40.92 20.99
N TYR A 225 17.47 -40.05 20.77
CA TYR A 225 18.88 -40.43 20.66
C TYR A 225 19.41 -41.08 21.95
N ARG A 226 19.06 -40.55 23.13
CA ARG A 226 19.48 -41.11 24.44
C ARG A 226 18.99 -42.53 24.67
N ARG A 227 17.84 -42.92 24.12
CA ARG A 227 17.22 -44.21 24.41
C ARG A 227 17.93 -45.40 23.77
N LYS A 228 18.86 -45.17 22.83
CA LYS A 228 19.56 -46.23 22.08
C LYS A 228 20.74 -46.88 22.84
N SER A 229 21.09 -46.41 24.05
CA SER A 229 22.22 -46.94 24.83
C SER A 229 21.86 -48.06 25.82
N GLN A 230 20.62 -48.53 25.85
CA GLN A 230 20.18 -49.64 26.71
C GLN A 230 19.75 -50.84 25.85
N THR A 231 20.64 -51.33 24.98
CA THR A 231 20.47 -52.67 24.41
C THR A 231 20.91 -53.66 25.49
N SER A 232 19.95 -54.39 26.05
CA SER A 232 20.22 -55.39 27.10
C SER A 232 21.14 -56.48 26.57
N LEU A 233 22.28 -56.66 27.21
CA LEU A 233 23.09 -57.86 27.07
C LEU A 233 22.27 -59.02 27.65
N ARG A 234 21.67 -59.84 26.78
CA ARG A 234 21.15 -61.15 27.14
C ARG A 234 22.32 -62.14 27.07
N PHE A 235 22.74 -62.65 28.23
CA PHE A 235 23.57 -63.83 28.33
C PHE A 235 22.70 -65.07 28.13
N ALA A 236 23.06 -65.90 27.15
CA ALA A 236 22.72 -67.32 27.06
C ALA A 236 23.81 -68.01 26.21
#